data_AF-A0A946ICK3-F1
#
_entry.id   AF-A0A946ICK3-F1
#
_cell.length_a   1.000
_cell.length_b   1.000
_cell.length_c   1.000
_cell.angle_alpha   90.00
_cell.angle_beta   90.00
_cell.angle_gamma   90.00
#
_symmetry.space_group_name_H-M   'P 1'
#
loop_
_entity.id
_entity.type
_entity.pdbx_description
1 polymer ?
#
loop_
_entity_poly.entity_id
_entity_poly.type
_entity_poly.pdbx_seq_one_letter_code
_entity_poly.pdbx_strand_id
1 'polypeptide(L)'
;MSKNARPITPVVQINMTEGEWRSRVECAAGHHLLELYHLTDMVEGVLGVRVEDEPDAYLLKTYRTFFDEVCASDLVKVCFDKEPDQEIGRSLNYSSVAQAGGIFSRRPDINCIRTFLQRLLWPHSNAVCCP
;
A
#
# COMPACT_ATOMS: atom_id res chain seq x y z
N MET A 1 1.03 -26.53 -32.43
CA MET A 1 0.40 -25.38 -31.74
C MET A 1 1.41 -24.85 -30.73
N SER A 2 2.22 -23.86 -31.14
CA SER A 2 3.30 -23.29 -30.32
C SER A 2 2.69 -22.44 -29.21
N LYS A 3 2.91 -22.84 -27.95
CA LYS A 3 2.51 -22.05 -26.78
C LYS A 3 3.53 -20.92 -26.62
N ASN A 4 3.21 -19.74 -27.16
CA ASN A 4 3.98 -18.52 -26.87
C ASN A 4 3.82 -18.19 -25.38
N ALA A 5 4.79 -18.60 -24.57
CA ALA A 5 4.94 -18.11 -23.21
C ALA A 5 5.13 -16.58 -23.29
N ARG A 6 4.30 -15.83 -22.57
CA ARG A 6 4.48 -14.38 -22.43
C ARG A 6 5.89 -14.15 -21.86
N PRO A 7 6.69 -13.23 -22.40
CA PRO A 7 7.99 -12.92 -21.84
C PRO A 7 7.80 -12.52 -20.38
N ILE A 8 8.48 -13.24 -19.48
CA ILE A 8 8.52 -12.89 -18.06
C ILE A 8 9.26 -11.55 -18.03
N THR A 9 8.56 -10.46 -17.76
CA THR A 9 9.19 -9.16 -17.54
C THR A 9 10.25 -9.38 -16.47
N PRO A 10 11.52 -8.99 -16.71
CA PRO A 10 12.56 -9.20 -15.71
C PRO A 10 12.10 -8.52 -14.43
N VAL A 11 11.99 -9.32 -13.35
CA VAL A 11 11.78 -8.78 -12.02
C VAL A 11 12.88 -7.77 -11.83
N VAL A 12 12.50 -6.48 -11.77
CA VAL A 12 13.45 -5.42 -11.47
C VAL A 12 14.17 -5.88 -10.21
N GLN A 13 15.47 -6.15 -10.31
CA GLN A 13 16.30 -6.44 -9.15
C GLN A 13 16.38 -5.15 -8.36
N ILE A 14 15.34 -4.88 -7.57
CA ILE A 14 15.29 -3.72 -6.72
C ILE A 14 16.28 -4.04 -5.61
N ASN A 15 17.37 -3.27 -5.55
CA ASN A 15 18.40 -3.36 -4.54
C ASN A 15 17.78 -2.89 -3.19
N MET A 16 16.92 -3.73 -2.61
CA MET A 16 16.21 -3.46 -1.36
C MET A 16 17.03 -3.97 -0.18
N THR A 17 16.96 -3.25 0.94
CA THR A 17 17.44 -3.76 2.21
C THR A 17 16.57 -4.92 2.69
N GLU A 18 17.10 -5.75 3.59
CA GLU A 18 16.35 -6.87 4.18
C GLU A 18 15.11 -6.38 4.95
N GLY A 19 15.25 -5.28 5.71
CA GLY A 19 14.14 -4.62 6.41
C GLY A 19 13.05 -4.11 5.47
N GLU A 20 13.43 -3.50 4.33
CA GLU A 20 12.45 -3.08 3.33
C GLU A 20 11.71 -4.28 2.73
N TRP A 21 12.42 -5.35 2.36
CA TRP A 21 11.79 -6.54 1.81
C TRP A 21 10.80 -7.18 2.79
N ARG A 22 11.19 -7.29 4.07
CA ARG A 22 10.31 -7.81 5.11
C ARG A 22 9.06 -6.95 5.27
N SER A 23 9.22 -5.63 5.34
CA SER A 23 8.11 -4.68 5.43
C SER A 23 7.14 -4.82 4.25
N ARG A 24 7.67 -5.08 3.04
CA ARG A 24 6.85 -5.32 1.84
C ARG A 24 6.07 -6.61 1.90
N VAL A 25 6.70 -7.69 2.37
CA VAL A 25 6.03 -8.98 2.56
C VAL A 25 4.92 -8.88 3.60
N GLU A 26 5.20 -8.24 4.74
CA GLU A 26 4.22 -8.02 5.80
C GLU A 26 3.06 -7.12 5.33
N CYS A 27 3.37 -6.05 4.58
CA CYS A 27 2.37 -5.17 3.99
C CYS A 27 1.47 -5.92 2.98
N ALA A 28 2.05 -6.72 2.09
CA ALA A 28 1.28 -7.54 1.16
C ALA A 28 0.37 -8.53 1.94
N ALA A 29 0.92 -9.28 2.89
CA ALA A 29 0.15 -10.18 3.74
C ALA A 29 -0.99 -9.45 4.48
N GLY A 30 -0.75 -8.23 4.95
CA GLY A 30 -1.77 -7.37 5.57
C GLY A 30 -2.91 -7.03 4.61
N HIS A 31 -2.64 -6.74 3.34
CA HIS A 31 -3.68 -6.51 2.33
C HIS A 31 -4.54 -7.77 2.12
N HIS A 32 -3.91 -8.94 2.00
CA HIS A 32 -4.62 -10.23 1.86
C HIS A 32 -5.46 -10.57 3.10
N LEU A 33 -4.95 -10.29 4.30
CA LEU A 33 -5.70 -10.47 5.54
C LEU A 33 -6.92 -9.55 5.61
N LEU A 34 -6.76 -8.28 5.22
CA LEU A 34 -7.89 -7.34 5.18
C LEU A 34 -8.98 -7.82 4.22
N GLU A 35 -8.61 -8.35 3.06
CA GLU A 35 -9.57 -8.93 2.11
C GLU A 35 -10.28 -10.15 2.69
N LEU A 36 -9.53 -11.06 3.33
CA LEU A 36 -10.07 -12.25 3.98
C LEU A 36 -11.13 -11.92 5.04
N TYR A 37 -10.94 -10.81 5.77
CA TYR A 37 -11.89 -10.33 6.77
C TYR A 37 -12.93 -9.33 6.23
N HIS A 38 -12.96 -9.11 4.91
CA HIS A 38 -13.86 -8.16 4.25
C HIS A 38 -13.76 -6.73 4.82
N LEU A 39 -12.53 -6.33 5.19
CA LEU A 39 -12.17 -4.99 5.70
C LEU A 39 -11.58 -4.11 4.58
N THR A 40 -12.01 -4.33 3.35
CA THR A 40 -11.55 -3.67 2.12
C THR A 40 -12.69 -2.92 1.44
N ASP A 41 -12.33 -1.86 0.71
CA ASP A 41 -13.26 -0.92 0.07
C ASP A 41 -12.86 -0.71 -1.39
N MET A 42 -12.89 -1.81 -2.14
CA MET A 42 -12.45 -1.90 -3.54
C MET A 42 -11.02 -1.36 -3.71
N VAL A 43 -10.79 -0.52 -4.73
CA VAL A 43 -9.45 -0.07 -5.12
C VAL A 43 -8.96 1.17 -4.36
N GLU A 44 -9.86 1.88 -3.69
CA GLU A 44 -9.61 3.25 -3.22
C GLU A 44 -8.92 3.29 -1.85
N GLY A 45 -9.28 2.39 -0.93
CA GLY A 45 -8.61 2.33 0.36
C GLY A 45 -7.16 1.85 0.27
N VAL A 46 -6.34 2.27 1.23
CA VAL A 46 -4.93 1.85 1.32
C VAL A 46 -4.60 1.30 2.70
N LEU A 47 -3.67 0.34 2.75
CA LEU A 47 -2.89 0.02 3.92
C LEU A 47 -1.47 0.54 3.69
N GLY A 48 -1.03 1.47 4.54
CA GLY A 48 0.32 1.99 4.57
C GLY A 48 1.13 1.35 5.69
N VAL A 49 2.38 0.98 5.40
CA VAL A 49 3.31 0.39 6.37
C VAL A 49 4.63 1.14 6.32
N ARG A 50 5.15 1.56 7.49
CA ARG A 50 6.46 2.20 7.61
C ARG A 50 7.55 1.16 7.29
N VAL A 51 8.58 1.58 6.58
CA VAL A 51 9.70 0.70 6.24
C VAL A 51 10.56 0.47 7.48
N GLU A 52 10.81 -0.80 7.82
CA GLU A 52 11.82 -1.16 8.82
C GLU A 52 13.18 -0.59 8.39
N ASP A 53 13.94 -0.06 9.34
CA ASP A 53 15.24 0.61 9.15
C ASP A 53 15.21 1.97 8.41
N GLU A 54 14.09 2.37 7.80
CA GLU A 54 13.91 3.69 7.15
C GLU A 54 12.66 4.41 7.71
N PRO A 55 12.76 5.10 8.86
CA PRO A 55 11.59 5.71 9.49
C PRO A 55 10.95 6.81 8.63
N ASP A 56 11.71 7.45 7.74
CA ASP A 56 11.21 8.51 6.86
C ASP A 56 10.58 7.98 5.56
N ALA A 57 10.40 6.66 5.46
CA ALA A 57 9.79 6.00 4.31
C ALA A 57 8.65 5.07 4.70
N TYR A 58 7.67 4.94 3.80
CA TYR A 58 6.53 4.06 3.94
C TYR A 58 6.12 3.46 2.61
N LEU A 59 5.40 2.35 2.66
CA LEU A 59 4.96 1.55 1.53
C LEU A 59 3.47 1.75 1.31
N LEU A 60 3.07 1.91 0.05
CA LEU A 60 1.67 1.94 -0.37
C LEU A 60 1.46 1.03 -1.59
N LYS A 61 0.25 0.51 -1.75
CA LYS A 61 -0.16 -0.16 -2.99
C LYS A 61 -0.30 0.84 -4.15
N THR A 62 -0.13 0.36 -5.37
CA THR A 62 -0.39 1.12 -6.59
C THR A 62 -1.87 1.47 -6.72
N TYR A 63 -2.15 2.58 -7.39
CA TYR A 63 -3.49 3.06 -7.61
C TYR A 63 -4.27 2.10 -8.51
N ARG A 64 -5.56 1.92 -8.20
CA ARG A 64 -6.50 1.05 -8.94
C ARG A 64 -6.22 -0.47 -8.84
N THR A 65 -5.39 -0.89 -7.89
CA THR A 65 -5.16 -2.31 -7.58
C THR A 65 -6.08 -2.77 -6.45
N PHE A 66 -6.69 -3.95 -6.58
CA PHE A 66 -7.48 -4.54 -5.48
C PHE A 66 -6.58 -5.05 -4.36
N PHE A 67 -7.15 -5.32 -3.18
CA PHE A 67 -6.36 -5.75 -2.02
C PHE A 67 -5.78 -7.16 -2.18
N ASP A 68 -6.50 -8.06 -2.84
CA ASP A 68 -6.07 -9.42 -3.18
C ASP A 68 -5.04 -9.49 -4.31
N GLU A 69 -4.86 -8.41 -5.06
CA GLU A 69 -3.88 -8.33 -6.14
C GLU A 69 -2.51 -7.81 -5.66
N VAL A 70 -2.41 -7.32 -4.41
CA VAL A 70 -1.19 -6.70 -3.91
C VAL A 70 -0.07 -7.73 -3.71
N CYS A 71 1.03 -7.53 -4.41
CA CYS A 71 2.28 -8.28 -4.24
C CYS A 71 3.38 -7.40 -3.61
N ALA A 72 4.32 -8.02 -2.88
CA ALA A 72 5.43 -7.32 -2.23
C ALA A 72 6.33 -6.54 -3.22
N SER A 73 6.48 -7.07 -4.45
CA SER A 73 7.24 -6.45 -5.54
C SER A 73 6.59 -5.20 -6.12
N ASP A 74 5.27 -5.07 -5.97
CA ASP A 74 4.47 -4.05 -6.64
C ASP A 74 4.18 -2.85 -5.73
N LEU A 75 4.45 -2.99 -4.44
CA LEU A 75 4.39 -1.88 -3.49
C LEU A 75 5.35 -0.76 -3.91
N VAL A 76 4.94 0.48 -3.71
CA VAL A 76 5.74 1.65 -4.00
C VAL A 76 6.23 2.24 -2.67
N LYS A 77 7.54 2.49 -2.60
CA LYS A 77 8.16 3.17 -1.46
C LYS A 77 8.01 4.68 -1.66
N VAL A 78 7.54 5.37 -0.63
CA VAL A 78 7.37 6.82 -0.60
C VAL A 78 8.20 7.36 0.56
N CYS A 79 9.06 8.33 0.28
CA CYS A 79 9.81 9.07 1.29
C CYS A 79 9.13 10.41 1.59
N PHE A 80 9.26 10.95 2.80
CA PHE A 80 8.68 12.26 3.12
C PHE A 80 9.28 13.42 2.33
N ASP A 81 10.58 13.34 2.00
CA ASP A 81 11.33 14.42 1.35
C ASP A 81 11.33 14.35 -0.18
N LYS A 82 10.72 13.30 -0.75
CA LYS A 82 10.74 13.07 -2.20
C LYS A 82 9.33 13.02 -2.73
N GLU A 83 9.14 13.60 -3.90
CA GLU A 83 7.90 13.39 -4.64
C GLU A 83 7.81 11.90 -5.02
N PRO A 84 6.66 11.24 -4.81
CA PRO A 84 6.52 9.82 -5.10
C PRO A 84 6.84 9.52 -6.56
N ASP A 85 7.68 8.50 -6.80
CA ASP A 85 8.07 8.09 -8.15
C ASP A 85 6.83 7.64 -8.94
N GLN A 86 6.51 8.39 -10.00
CA GLN A 86 5.39 8.09 -10.89
C GLN A 86 5.85 7.33 -12.13
N GLU A 87 6.34 6.12 -11.91
CA GLU A 87 6.61 5.22 -13.03
C GLU A 87 5.30 4.79 -13.73
N ILE A 88 5.37 4.58 -15.03
CA ILE A 88 4.23 4.11 -15.83
C ILE A 88 3.74 2.77 -15.27
N GLY A 89 2.49 2.72 -14.80
CA GLY A 89 1.90 1.53 -14.17
C GLY A 89 2.14 1.40 -12.67
N ARG A 90 2.87 2.32 -12.04
CA ARG A 90 3.07 2.40 -10.58
C ARG A 90 2.59 3.73 -9.99
N SER A 91 1.54 4.29 -10.59
CA SER A 91 0.94 5.53 -10.06
C SER A 91 0.37 5.29 -8.66
N LEU A 92 0.45 6.31 -7.81
CA LEU A 92 -0.09 6.31 -6.47
C LEU A 92 -1.34 7.19 -6.39
N ASN A 93 -2.24 6.86 -5.46
CA ASN A 93 -3.33 7.76 -5.10
C ASN A 93 -2.77 8.90 -4.25
N TYR A 94 -2.79 10.12 -4.76
CA TYR A 94 -2.32 11.31 -4.04
C TYR A 94 -3.02 11.53 -2.70
N SER A 95 -4.31 11.18 -2.60
CA SER A 95 -5.04 11.30 -1.33
C SER A 95 -4.45 10.36 -0.27
N SER A 96 -4.17 9.12 -0.67
CA SER A 96 -3.56 8.10 0.19
C SER A 96 -2.15 8.48 0.65
N VAL A 97 -1.35 9.06 -0.26
CA VAL A 97 -0.02 9.61 0.06
C VAL A 97 -0.14 10.73 1.11
N ALA A 98 -1.05 11.68 0.91
CA ALA A 98 -1.23 12.79 1.84
C ALA A 98 -1.70 12.33 3.24
N GLN A 99 -2.63 11.37 3.30
CA GLN A 99 -3.14 10.82 4.56
C GLN A 99 -2.04 10.07 5.33
N ALA A 100 -1.36 9.14 4.67
CA ALA A 100 -0.29 8.35 5.28
C ALA A 100 0.89 9.24 5.71
N GLY A 101 1.36 10.12 4.81
CA GLY A 101 2.44 11.06 5.09
C GLY A 101 2.12 12.01 6.26
N GLY A 102 0.88 12.51 6.34
CA GLY A 102 0.44 13.41 7.41
C GLY A 102 0.50 12.79 8.80
N ILE A 103 0.17 11.50 8.93
CA ILE A 103 0.20 10.77 10.19
C ILE A 103 1.62 10.28 10.49
N PHE A 104 2.28 9.60 9.56
CA PHE A 104 3.60 9.01 9.80
C PHE A 104 4.67 10.07 10.11
N SER A 105 4.56 11.29 9.56
CA SER A 105 5.45 12.41 9.90
C SER A 105 5.29 12.94 11.32
N ARG A 106 4.11 12.77 11.94
CA ARG A 106 3.80 13.32 13.28
C ARG A 106 3.81 12.26 14.38
N ARG A 107 3.67 10.99 14.00
CA ARG A 107 3.53 9.85 14.91
C ARG A 107 4.59 8.79 14.58
N PRO A 108 5.82 8.96 15.07
CA PRO A 108 6.90 7.99 14.84
C PRO A 108 6.63 6.64 15.52
N ASP A 109 5.72 6.60 16.50
CA ASP A 109 5.26 5.39 17.19
C ASP A 109 4.30 4.53 16.35
N ILE A 110 3.75 5.07 15.26
CA ILE A 110 2.82 4.34 14.38
C ILE A 110 3.59 3.79 13.16
N ASN A 111 3.45 2.48 12.96
CA ASN A 111 4.10 1.73 11.87
C ASN A 111 3.13 1.25 10.79
N CYS A 112 1.82 1.24 11.05
CA CYS A 112 0.83 0.89 10.04
C CYS A 112 -0.42 1.76 10.14
N ILE A 113 -1.01 2.07 9.00
CA ILE A 113 -2.23 2.88 8.90
C ILE A 113 -3.12 2.26 7.83
N ARG A 114 -4.38 2.04 8.18
CA ARG A 114 -5.42 1.63 7.24
C ARG A 114 -6.42 2.77 7.10
N THR A 115 -6.63 3.26 5.87
CA THR A 115 -7.59 4.33 5.62
C THR A 115 -8.80 3.83 4.84
N PHE A 116 -9.99 4.05 5.38
CA PHE A 116 -11.26 3.70 4.73
C PHE A 116 -11.83 4.92 4.03
N LEU A 117 -12.25 4.78 2.77
CA LEU A 117 -13.06 5.78 2.11
C LEU A 117 -14.53 5.56 2.47
N GLN A 118 -14.99 6.45 3.33
CA GLN A 118 -16.29 6.42 3.96
C GLN A 118 -17.39 6.71 2.93
N ARG A 119 -18.00 5.67 2.34
CA ARG A 119 -19.38 5.85 1.82
C ARG A 119 -20.31 4.65 1.73
N LEU A 120 -19.87 3.40 1.54
CA LEU A 120 -20.86 2.37 1.16
C LEU A 120 -20.74 0.97 1.80
N LEU A 121 -19.59 0.57 2.37
CA LEU A 121 -19.39 -0.86 2.69
C LEU A 121 -19.41 -1.22 4.19
N TRP A 122 -19.23 -0.27 5.11
CA TRP A 122 -19.26 -0.56 6.55
C TRP A 122 -20.25 0.35 7.30
N PRO A 123 -21.55 -0.01 7.35
CA PRO A 123 -22.56 0.83 8.01
C PRO A 123 -22.32 1.00 9.51
N HIS A 124 -21.55 0.12 10.16
CA HIS A 124 -21.36 0.14 11.63
C HIS A 124 -20.27 1.14 12.09
N SER A 125 -19.36 1.55 11.21
CA SER A 125 -18.29 2.51 11.53
C SER A 125 -18.75 3.94 11.24
N ASN A 126 -19.63 4.11 10.25
CA ASN A 126 -20.33 5.39 10.02
C ASN A 126 -21.22 5.79 11.21
N ALA A 127 -21.82 4.82 11.90
CA ALA A 127 -22.62 5.08 13.10
C ALA A 127 -21.82 5.71 14.26
N VAL A 128 -20.49 5.62 14.24
CA VAL A 128 -19.61 6.22 15.27
C VAL A 128 -19.10 7.60 14.84
N CYS A 129 -19.05 7.88 13.54
CA CYS A 129 -18.42 9.08 13.00
C CYS A 129 -19.41 10.20 12.62
N CYS A 130 -20.69 9.87 12.44
CA CYS A 130 -21.76 10.85 12.30
C CYS A 130 -22.55 10.93 13.62
N PRO A 131 -22.61 12.09 14.30
CA PRO A 131 -23.63 12.32 15.31
C PRO A 131 -25.04 12.33 14.71
#